data_AF-A0A2T5C913-F1
#
_entry.id   AF-A0A2T5C913-F1
#
_cell.length_a   1.000
_cell.length_b   1.000
_cell.length_c   1.000
_cell.angle_alpha   90.00
_cell.angle_beta   90.00
_cell.angle_gamma   90.00
#
_symmetry.space_group_name_H-M   'P 1'
#
loop_
_entity.id
_entity.type
_entity.pdbx_description
1 polymer ?
#
loop_
_entity_poly.entity_id
_entity_poly.type
_entity_poly.pdbx_seq_one_letter_code
_entity_poly.pdbx_strand_id
1 'polypeptide(L)'
;MAALGCLLTVGQAGAWDHADLKKLRDTNACSGCELAGAPLSDANLIGADLSGANLAGTNLKGANLSGATWTDGRQCAQGSISECK
;
A
#
# COMPACT_ATOMS: atom_id res chain seq x y z
N MET A 1 15.69 -12.91 -9.21
CA MET A 1 16.50 -11.95 -9.98
C MET A 1 15.86 -10.58 -9.77
N ALA A 2 16.30 -9.64 -8.93
CA ALA A 2 17.44 -9.50 -8.03
C ALA A 2 16.93 -8.65 -6.84
N ALA A 3 17.03 -9.15 -5.61
CA ALA A 3 16.87 -8.32 -4.42
C ALA A 3 18.27 -7.81 -4.04
N LEU A 4 18.71 -6.73 -4.68
CA LEU A 4 19.86 -5.96 -4.21
C LEU A 4 19.33 -4.94 -3.20
N GLY A 5 19.57 -5.23 -1.92
CA GLY A 5 19.29 -4.30 -0.83
C GLY A 5 20.21 -3.08 -0.84
N CYS A 6 19.70 -1.97 -0.29
CA CYS A 6 20.40 -0.85 0.36
C CYS A 6 19.36 0.29 0.48
N LEU A 7 19.22 1.08 1.54
CA LEU A 7 19.96 1.31 2.79
C LEU A 7 19.01 2.18 3.65
N LEU A 8 19.07 2.03 4.98
CA LEU A 8 18.47 2.90 6.02
C LEU A 8 17.04 2.55 6.51
N THR A 9 16.98 1.88 7.67
CA THR A 9 16.18 2.19 8.89
C THR A 9 15.46 0.98 9.50
N VAL A 10 15.79 0.72 10.77
CA VAL A 10 15.09 -0.06 11.81
C VAL A 10 14.13 -1.20 11.39
N GLY A 11 14.57 -2.45 11.56
CA GLY A 11 13.74 -3.63 11.88
C GLY A 11 12.54 -3.91 10.96
N GLN A 12 12.77 -4.45 9.77
CA GLN A 12 11.66 -4.87 8.89
C GLN A 12 11.21 -6.29 9.25
N ALA A 13 10.22 -6.39 10.13
CA ALA A 13 9.57 -7.64 10.54
C ALA A 13 8.34 -8.01 9.67
N GLY A 14 8.12 -7.34 8.53
CA GLY A 14 6.92 -7.50 7.70
C GLY A 14 7.24 -7.90 6.26
N ALA A 15 6.37 -8.71 5.68
CA ALA A 15 6.51 -9.38 4.38
C ALA A 15 6.33 -8.44 3.15
N TRP A 16 6.78 -7.18 3.23
CA TRP A 16 6.63 -6.19 2.17
C TRP A 16 7.97 -5.81 1.53
N ASP A 17 7.96 -5.59 0.21
CA ASP A 17 9.13 -5.11 -0.53
C ASP A 17 9.27 -3.58 -0.37
N HIS A 18 10.46 -3.11 -0.01
CA HIS A 18 10.75 -1.70 0.13
C HIS A 18 10.57 -0.93 -1.20
N ALA A 19 10.85 -1.60 -2.32
CA ALA A 19 10.65 -1.02 -3.65
C ALA A 19 9.17 -0.77 -3.95
N ASP A 20 8.29 -1.69 -3.55
CA ASP A 20 6.84 -1.57 -3.74
C ASP A 20 6.26 -0.44 -2.89
N LEU A 21 6.67 -0.35 -1.62
CA LEU A 21 6.22 0.74 -0.75
C LEU A 21 6.67 2.10 -1.29
N LYS A 22 7.91 2.20 -1.78
CA LYS A 22 8.42 3.41 -2.42
C LYS A 22 7.65 3.74 -3.70
N LYS A 23 7.39 2.74 -4.54
CA LYS A 23 6.61 2.89 -5.77
C LYS A 23 5.20 3.42 -5.49
N LEU A 24 4.49 2.84 -4.51
CA LEU A 24 3.17 3.30 -4.11
C LEU A 24 3.20 4.77 -3.69
N ARG A 25 4.17 5.17 -2.85
CA ARG A 25 4.28 6.56 -2.36
C ARG A 25 4.67 7.56 -3.44
N ASP A 26 5.47 7.15 -4.42
CA ASP A 26 5.95 8.03 -5.47
C ASP A 26 4.94 8.16 -6.62
N THR A 27 4.16 7.12 -6.89
CA THR A 27 3.33 7.03 -8.11
C THR A 27 1.84 6.84 -7.85
N ASN A 28 1.43 6.57 -6.61
CA ASN A 28 0.08 6.10 -6.26
C ASN A 28 -0.38 4.88 -7.08
N ALA A 29 0.54 4.08 -7.63
CA ALA A 29 0.21 2.92 -8.44
C ALA A 29 1.06 1.72 -8.02
N CYS A 30 0.39 0.69 -7.51
CA CYS A 30 0.99 -0.53 -6.99
C CYS A 30 0.11 -1.76 -7.25
N SER A 31 -0.19 -2.01 -8.53
CA SER A 31 -0.87 -3.24 -8.94
C SER A 31 0.02 -4.46 -8.67
N GLY A 32 -0.50 -5.44 -7.92
CA GLY A 32 0.19 -6.69 -7.58
C GLY A 32 1.34 -6.57 -6.57
N CYS A 33 1.46 -5.45 -5.86
CA CYS A 33 2.56 -5.22 -4.92
C CYS A 33 2.47 -6.04 -3.63
N GLU A 34 3.61 -6.41 -3.06
CA GLU A 34 3.72 -7.06 -1.76
C GLU A 34 3.84 -5.99 -0.66
N LEU A 35 2.71 -5.70 -0.01
CA LEU A 35 2.58 -4.66 1.02
C LEU A 35 2.18 -5.24 2.39
N ALA A 36 2.26 -6.57 2.56
CA ALA A 36 1.75 -7.29 3.72
C ALA A 36 2.49 -6.95 5.02
N GLY A 37 1.85 -6.14 5.88
CA GLY A 37 2.46 -5.62 7.11
C GLY A 37 3.09 -4.24 6.96
N ALA A 38 2.92 -3.58 5.81
CA ALA A 38 3.50 -2.26 5.56
C ALA A 38 2.88 -1.20 6.50
N PRO A 39 3.68 -0.22 6.96
CA PRO A 39 3.18 0.89 7.75
C PRO A 39 2.56 1.96 6.84
N LEU A 40 1.28 1.79 6.51
CA LEU A 40 0.51 2.73 5.69
C LEU A 40 -0.49 3.56 6.53
N SER A 41 -0.26 3.68 7.83
CA SER A 41 -1.11 4.50 8.70
C SER A 41 -1.05 5.95 8.29
N ASP A 42 -2.22 6.61 8.24
CA ASP A 42 -2.40 8.00 7.82
C ASP A 42 -1.89 8.31 6.39
N ALA A 43 -1.65 7.27 5.58
CA ALA A 43 -1.19 7.44 4.21
C ALA A 43 -2.26 8.11 3.33
N ASN A 44 -1.84 9.03 2.47
CA ASN A 44 -2.70 9.56 1.42
C ASN A 44 -2.66 8.64 0.20
N LEU A 45 -3.69 7.82 0.03
CA LEU A 45 -3.85 6.86 -1.06
C LEU A 45 -5.06 7.22 -1.95
N ILE A 46 -5.41 8.51 -2.02
CA ILE A 46 -6.52 8.99 -2.84
C ILE A 46 -6.26 8.61 -4.30
N GLY A 47 -7.20 7.89 -4.91
CA GLY A 47 -7.09 7.44 -6.29
C GLY A 47 -5.99 6.41 -6.55
N ALA A 48 -5.36 5.84 -5.50
CA ALA A 48 -4.28 4.90 -5.68
C ALA A 48 -4.76 3.59 -6.33
N ASP A 49 -3.95 3.00 -7.20
CA ASP A 49 -4.20 1.68 -7.75
C ASP A 49 -3.51 0.61 -6.89
N LEU A 50 -4.31 -0.12 -6.10
CA LEU A 50 -3.89 -1.25 -5.26
C LEU A 50 -4.40 -2.59 -5.81
N SER A 51 -4.81 -2.64 -7.08
CA SER A 51 -5.37 -3.84 -7.71
C SER A 51 -4.43 -5.05 -7.54
N GLY A 52 -4.94 -6.14 -6.96
CA GLY A 52 -4.14 -7.35 -6.71
C GLY A 52 -3.00 -7.21 -5.68
N ALA A 53 -2.85 -6.07 -5.00
CA ALA A 53 -1.82 -5.92 -3.97
C ALA A 53 -2.11 -6.81 -2.75
N ASN A 54 -1.07 -7.37 -2.15
CA ASN A 54 -1.17 -8.11 -0.90
C ASN A 54 -1.10 -7.13 0.29
N LEU A 55 -2.26 -6.86 0.93
CA LEU A 55 -2.38 -5.97 2.09
C LEU A 55 -2.56 -6.73 3.42
N ALA A 56 -2.18 -8.01 3.48
CA ALA A 56 -2.35 -8.83 4.67
C ALA A 56 -1.58 -8.24 5.87
N GLY A 57 -2.29 -7.89 6.95
CA GLY A 57 -1.68 -7.33 8.16
C GLY A 57 -1.13 -5.90 8.00
N THR A 58 -1.35 -5.26 6.86
CA THR A 58 -0.97 -3.86 6.61
C THR A 58 -1.71 -2.93 7.57
N ASN A 59 -1.00 -1.99 8.18
CA ASN A 59 -1.64 -0.98 9.03
C ASN A 59 -2.16 0.15 8.15
N LEU A 60 -3.47 0.19 7.91
CA LEU A 60 -4.14 1.25 7.14
C LEU A 60 -4.87 2.27 8.02
N LYS A 61 -4.67 2.25 9.34
CA LYS A 61 -5.37 3.15 10.26
C LYS A 61 -5.21 4.61 9.80
N GLY A 62 -6.34 5.28 9.53
CA GLY A 62 -6.36 6.69 9.10
C GLY A 62 -5.97 6.92 7.62
N ALA A 63 -5.60 5.88 6.88
CA ALA A 63 -5.26 6.02 5.46
C ALA A 63 -6.48 6.48 4.66
N ASN A 64 -6.28 7.45 3.78
CA ASN A 64 -7.34 7.95 2.90
C ASN A 64 -7.33 7.18 1.59
N LEU A 65 -8.36 6.36 1.36
CA LEU A 65 -8.55 5.47 0.22
C LEU A 65 -9.58 6.02 -0.78
N SER A 66 -9.97 7.29 -0.66
CA SER A 66 -11.04 7.87 -1.50
C SER A 66 -10.73 7.72 -2.98
N GLY A 67 -11.60 7.03 -3.73
CA GLY A 67 -11.43 6.80 -5.17
C GLY A 67 -10.34 5.80 -5.56
N ALA A 68 -9.66 5.16 -4.60
CA ALA A 68 -8.65 4.14 -4.86
C ALA A 68 -9.26 2.90 -5.53
N THR A 69 -8.47 2.20 -6.34
CA THR A 69 -8.81 0.86 -6.84
C THR A 69 -8.29 -0.15 -5.83
N TRP A 70 -9.20 -0.93 -5.23
CA TRP A 70 -8.89 -1.89 -4.17
C TRP A 70 -8.28 -3.18 -4.72
N THR A 71 -7.85 -4.07 -3.82
CA THR A 71 -7.16 -5.32 -4.16
C THR A 71 -8.01 -6.28 -5.00
N ASP A 72 -9.35 -6.23 -4.87
CA ASP A 72 -10.32 -6.97 -5.68
C ASP A 72 -10.73 -6.25 -6.97
N GLY A 73 -10.14 -5.08 -7.26
CA GLY A 73 -10.41 -4.27 -8.43
C GLY A 73 -11.62 -3.32 -8.31
N ARG A 74 -12.32 -3.30 -7.17
CA ARG A 74 -13.43 -2.34 -6.98
C ARG A 74 -12.89 -0.95 -6.67
N GLN A 75 -13.66 0.08 -7.01
CA GLN A 75 -13.32 1.45 -6.66
C GLN A 75 -13.90 1.80 -5.27
N CYS A 76 -13.07 2.37 -4.41
CA CYS A 76 -13.49 2.86 -3.10
C CYS A 76 -14.27 4.16 -3.22
N ALA A 77 -15.36 4.28 -2.48
CA ALA A 77 -16.16 5.48 -2.39
C ALA A 77 -15.39 6.65 -1.80
N GLN A 78 -15.87 7.86 -2.07
CA GLN A 78 -15.35 9.08 -1.46
C GLN A 78 -15.50 9.03 0.06
N GLY A 79 -14.46 9.45 0.78
CA GLY A 79 -14.41 9.40 2.25
C GLY A 79 -14.08 8.01 2.83
N SER A 80 -13.59 7.07 2.01
CA SER A 80 -13.05 5.79 2.49
C SER A 80 -11.80 6.04 3.32
N ILE A 81 -11.88 5.82 4.64
CA ILE A 81 -10.78 5.98 5.58
C ILE A 81 -10.55 4.66 6.30
N SER A 82 -9.31 4.18 6.34
CA SER A 82 -8.87 2.88 6.89
C SER A 82 -9.40 1.64 6.16
N GLU A 83 -10.65 1.68 5.71
CA GLU A 83 -11.25 0.65 4.89
C GLU A 83 -11.83 1.24 3.60
N CYS A 84 -11.80 0.44 2.54
CA CYS A 84 -12.46 0.76 1.28
C CYS A 84 -13.97 0.51 1.42
N LYS A 85 -14.80 1.54 1.24
CA LYS A 85 -16.27 1.43 1.25
C LYS A 85 -16.82 1.37 -0.16
#